data_AF-A0A7C3EAL1-F1
#
_entry.id   AF-A0A7C3EAL1-F1
#
_cell.length_a   1.000
_cell.length_b   1.000
_cell.length_c   1.000
_cell.angle_alpha   90.00
_cell.angle_beta   90.00
_cell.angle_gamma   90.00
#
_symmetry.space_group_name_H-M   'P 1'
#
loop_
_entity.id
_entity.type
_entity.pdbx_description
1 polymer ?
#
loop_
_entity_poly.entity_id
_entity_poly.type
_entity_poly.pdbx_seq_one_letter_code
_entity_poly.pdbx_strand_id
1 'polypeptide(L)'
;MAGGMVAQPIAAEEISSREKILDAAEVLFAQRGFSGVGMREVAEAVGLSKSSLFHHFRSKVELYAAVAGRILSMFEQRTVQALGGPGDAFVRFDRWLDAMIETLAERPSRARLLLRSLFEDDDLAGESAEEKEVDQIIHRLFASVGRLLREGMEQGVFRLASIPHMLQSLIGLLVYHFASGEFGETLLRQSLFAPAAVKKRKEEVKLLLYAGMLAQPKSLPQS
;
A
#
# COMPACT_ATOMS: atom_id res chain seq x y z
N MET A 1 30.95 -36.71 34.17
CA MET A 1 31.37 -35.49 33.44
C MET A 1 30.36 -35.26 32.32
N ALA A 2 29.24 -34.60 32.63
CA ALA A 2 28.22 -34.22 31.66
C ALA A 2 28.14 -32.69 31.67
N GLY A 3 28.67 -32.06 30.63
CA GLY A 3 28.59 -30.61 30.43
C GLY A 3 27.19 -30.27 29.92
N GLY A 4 26.40 -29.59 30.76
CA GLY A 4 25.10 -29.05 30.40
C GLY A 4 25.27 -27.91 29.39
N MET A 5 24.78 -28.13 28.18
CA MET A 5 24.63 -27.09 27.17
C MET A 5 23.42 -26.25 27.56
N VAL A 6 23.66 -25.10 28.19
CA VAL A 6 22.62 -24.12 28.50
C VAL A 6 22.25 -23.44 27.18
N ALA A 7 21.08 -23.76 26.64
CA ALA A 7 20.50 -23.03 25.54
C ALA A 7 20.23 -21.57 26.00
N GLN A 8 20.91 -20.61 25.38
CA GLN A 8 20.59 -19.20 25.54
C GLN A 8 19.19 -18.93 24.95
N PRO A 9 18.36 -18.10 25.60
CA PRO A 9 17.06 -17.73 25.06
C PRO A 9 17.29 -16.84 23.84
N ILE A 10 16.61 -17.16 22.74
CA ILE A 10 16.55 -16.33 21.54
C ILE A 10 15.90 -15.00 21.96
N ALA A 11 16.69 -13.93 22.03
CA ALA A 11 16.17 -12.60 22.35
C ALA A 11 15.12 -12.24 21.28
N ALA A 12 13.87 -12.07 21.70
CA ALA A 12 12.87 -11.43 20.87
C ALA A 12 13.41 -10.03 20.51
N GLU A 13 13.55 -9.73 19.22
CA GLU A 13 14.06 -8.43 18.75
C GLU A 13 13.24 -7.30 19.39
N GLU A 14 13.87 -6.53 20.28
CA GLU A 14 13.25 -5.33 20.83
C GLU A 14 12.99 -4.35 19.68
N ILE A 15 11.72 -4.01 19.46
CA ILE A 15 11.31 -3.02 18.46
C ILE A 15 12.05 -1.71 18.73
N SER A 16 12.81 -1.23 17.75
CA SER A 16 13.59 0.00 17.86
C SER A 16 12.69 1.21 18.16
N SER A 17 13.23 2.23 18.85
CA SER A 17 12.50 3.48 19.11
C SER A 17 11.98 4.12 17.82
N ARG A 18 12.72 3.99 16.72
CA ARG A 18 12.32 4.49 15.40
C ARG A 18 11.05 3.81 14.90
N GLU A 19 10.95 2.49 15.03
CA GLU A 19 9.74 1.75 14.61
C GLU A 19 8.52 2.09 15.49
N LYS A 20 8.72 2.25 16.81
CA LYS A 20 7.64 2.72 17.70
C LYS A 20 7.12 4.09 17.29
N ILE A 21 8.03 5.02 16.94
CA ILE A 21 7.65 6.35 16.42
C ILE A 21 6.84 6.23 15.14
N LEU A 22 7.28 5.42 14.17
CA LEU A 22 6.57 5.24 12.91
C LEU A 22 5.18 4.61 13.10
N ASP A 23 5.05 3.62 13.99
CA ASP A 23 3.75 3.01 14.30
C ASP A 23 2.76 4.00 14.91
N ALA A 24 3.21 4.80 15.88
CA ALA A 24 2.36 5.85 16.47
C ALA A 24 2.01 6.94 15.45
N ALA A 25 2.99 7.39 14.67
CA ALA A 25 2.79 8.41 13.65
C ALA A 25 1.83 7.95 12.55
N GLU A 26 1.91 6.70 12.09
CA GLU A 26 0.98 6.12 11.10
C GLU A 26 -0.47 6.24 11.54
N VAL A 27 -0.78 5.86 12.78
CA VAL A 27 -2.14 5.92 13.33
C VAL A 27 -2.61 7.37 13.44
N LEU A 28 -1.77 8.26 13.99
CA LEU A 28 -2.11 9.66 14.18
C LEU A 28 -2.35 10.38 12.84
N PHE A 29 -1.46 10.21 11.87
CA PHE A 29 -1.60 10.82 10.54
C PHE A 29 -2.79 10.26 9.77
N ALA A 30 -3.06 8.95 9.84
CA ALA A 30 -4.22 8.36 9.19
C ALA A 30 -5.55 8.95 9.73
N GLN A 31 -5.62 9.22 11.03
CA GLN A 31 -6.81 9.78 11.68
C GLN A 31 -6.97 11.28 11.41
N ARG A 32 -5.91 12.07 11.60
CA ARG A 32 -6.00 13.54 11.69
C ARG A 32 -5.36 14.28 10.51
N GLY A 33 -4.71 13.57 9.60
CA GLY A 33 -3.97 14.14 8.46
C GLY A 33 -2.66 14.81 8.87
N PHE A 34 -1.87 15.23 7.89
CA PHE A 34 -0.57 15.87 8.14
C PHE A 34 -0.70 17.11 9.03
N SER A 35 -1.59 18.04 8.69
CA SER A 35 -1.80 19.30 9.42
C SER A 35 -2.35 19.10 10.83
N GLY A 36 -3.09 18.01 11.06
CA GLY A 36 -3.73 17.73 12.34
C GLY A 36 -2.81 17.13 13.40
N VAL A 37 -1.58 16.70 13.06
CA VAL A 37 -0.65 16.03 13.98
C VAL A 37 0.57 16.91 14.26
N GLY A 38 0.98 16.99 15.52
CA GLY A 38 2.20 17.70 15.95
C GLY A 38 3.31 16.76 16.42
N MET A 39 4.58 17.18 16.22
CA MET A 39 5.74 16.39 16.68
C MET A 39 5.72 16.08 18.18
N ARG A 40 5.24 17.02 19.01
CA ARG A 40 5.13 16.79 20.46
C ARG A 40 4.15 15.66 20.79
N GLU A 41 3.02 15.62 20.10
CA GLU A 41 2.00 14.59 20.29
C GLU A 41 2.53 13.20 19.92
N VAL A 42 3.27 13.09 18.82
CA VAL A 42 3.92 11.82 18.44
C VAL A 42 4.92 11.38 19.51
N ALA A 43 5.73 12.30 20.05
CA ALA A 43 6.71 11.98 21.09
C ALA A 43 6.01 11.48 22.37
N GLU A 44 4.93 12.16 22.80
CA GLU A 44 4.12 11.77 23.95
C GLU A 44 3.49 10.39 23.76
N ALA A 45 2.99 10.08 22.56
CA ALA A 45 2.37 8.78 22.23
C ALA A 45 3.33 7.58 22.39
N VAL A 46 4.65 7.79 22.30
CA VAL A 46 5.67 6.75 22.45
C VAL A 46 6.52 6.91 23.73
N GLY A 47 6.14 7.83 24.62
CA GLY A 47 6.86 8.07 25.87
C GLY A 47 8.25 8.68 25.70
N LEU A 48 8.49 9.40 24.60
CA LEU A 48 9.76 10.07 24.30
C LEU A 48 9.68 11.58 24.55
N SER A 49 10.84 12.20 24.78
CA SER A 49 10.94 13.66 24.77
C SER A 49 10.87 14.20 23.33
N LYS A 50 10.46 15.46 23.17
CA LYS A 50 10.50 16.16 21.87
C LYS A 50 11.93 16.17 21.28
N SER A 51 12.96 16.33 22.12
CA SER A 51 14.36 16.25 21.67
C SER A 51 14.70 14.87 21.13
N SER A 52 14.32 13.80 21.84
CA SER A 52 14.50 12.40 21.44
C SER A 52 13.83 12.11 20.09
N LEU A 53 12.63 12.63 19.83
CA LEU A 53 11.99 12.50 18.53
C LEU A 53 12.78 13.22 17.42
N PHE A 54 13.27 14.44 17.66
CA PHE A 54 14.06 15.18 16.68
C PHE A 54 15.42 14.55 16.36
N HIS A 55 15.96 13.72 17.25
CA HIS A 55 17.13 12.90 16.95
C HIS A 55 16.83 11.82 15.89
N HIS A 56 15.58 11.37 15.77
CA HIS A 56 15.17 10.38 14.77
C HIS A 56 14.62 11.00 13.50
N PHE A 57 13.87 12.10 13.60
CA PHE A 57 13.22 12.77 12.48
C PHE A 57 13.33 14.28 12.65
N ARG A 58 14.03 14.97 11.75
CA ARG A 58 14.35 16.40 11.90
C ARG A 58 13.14 17.29 11.68
N SER A 59 12.12 16.79 10.97
CA SER A 59 10.89 17.52 10.70
C SER A 59 9.65 16.63 10.70
N LYS A 60 8.48 17.25 10.74
CA LYS A 60 7.20 16.55 10.55
C LYS A 60 7.06 15.98 9.14
N VAL A 61 7.58 16.69 8.13
CA VAL A 61 7.57 16.25 6.72
C VAL A 61 8.39 14.98 6.58
N GLU A 62 9.61 14.95 7.14
CA GLU A 62 10.50 13.79 7.13
C GLU A 62 9.84 12.58 7.82
N LEU A 63 9.21 12.80 8.98
CA LEU A 63 8.47 11.74 9.67
C LEU A 63 7.28 11.22 8.83
N TYR A 64 6.51 12.12 8.22
CA TYR A 64 5.38 11.73 7.36
C TYR A 64 5.85 10.93 6.15
N ALA A 65 6.89 11.40 5.46
CA ALA A 65 7.52 10.71 4.35
C ALA A 65 8.09 9.35 4.76
N ALA A 66 8.71 9.23 5.94
CA ALA A 66 9.17 7.95 6.45
C ALA A 66 8.03 6.95 6.70
N VAL A 67 6.88 7.42 7.21
CA VAL A 67 5.69 6.58 7.39
C VAL A 67 5.13 6.14 6.03
N ALA A 68 4.95 7.08 5.09
CA ALA A 68 4.48 6.79 3.75
C ALA A 68 5.42 5.82 3.02
N GLY A 69 6.73 6.06 3.09
CA GLY A 69 7.79 5.22 2.54
C GLY A 69 7.72 3.80 3.10
N ARG A 70 7.55 3.63 4.41
CA ARG A 70 7.38 2.30 5.02
C ARG A 70 6.18 1.53 4.45
N ILE A 71 5.05 2.22 4.25
CA ILE A 71 3.85 1.62 3.65
C ILE A 71 4.14 1.26 2.18
N LEU A 72 4.69 2.19 1.40
CA LEU A 72 4.96 2.03 -0.02
C LEU A 72 6.02 0.94 -0.30
N SER A 73 7.09 0.84 0.48
CA SER A 73 8.09 -0.23 0.35
C SER A 73 7.47 -1.61 0.54
N MET A 74 6.49 -1.73 1.44
CA MET A 74 5.78 -2.99 1.66
C MET A 74 4.84 -3.33 0.48
N PHE A 75 4.19 -2.33 -0.13
CA PHE A 75 3.48 -2.51 -1.40
C PHE A 75 4.42 -2.87 -2.57
N GLU A 76 5.60 -2.26 -2.62
CA GLU A 76 6.63 -2.56 -3.62
C GLU A 76 7.09 -4.01 -3.52
N GLN A 77 7.46 -4.48 -2.33
CA GLN A 77 7.87 -5.87 -2.10
C GLN A 77 6.79 -6.86 -2.54
N ARG A 78 5.53 -6.63 -2.16
CA ARG A 78 4.42 -7.51 -2.55
C ARG A 78 4.11 -7.44 -4.05
N THR A 79 4.30 -6.27 -4.65
CA THR A 79 4.16 -6.11 -6.11
C THR A 79 5.23 -6.91 -6.84
N VAL A 80 6.49 -6.78 -6.45
CA VAL A 80 7.60 -7.55 -7.04
C VAL A 80 7.36 -9.06 -6.90
N GLN A 81 6.94 -9.51 -5.72
CA GLN A 81 6.65 -10.93 -5.48
C GLN A 81 5.49 -11.44 -6.35
N ALA A 82 4.38 -10.70 -6.41
CA ALA A 82 3.20 -11.14 -7.15
C ALA A 82 3.47 -11.20 -8.66
N LEU A 83 4.14 -10.17 -9.19
CA LEU A 83 4.45 -10.03 -10.62
C LEU A 83 5.64 -10.86 -11.08
N GLY A 84 6.56 -11.23 -10.20
CA GLY A 84 7.71 -12.08 -10.52
C GLY A 84 7.42 -13.59 -10.54
N GLY A 85 6.25 -14.02 -10.04
CA GLY A 85 5.89 -15.43 -10.01
C GLY A 85 5.44 -15.99 -11.37
N PRO A 86 5.26 -17.32 -11.49
CA PRO A 86 4.91 -17.97 -12.76
C PRO A 86 3.50 -17.60 -13.24
N GLY A 87 3.28 -17.72 -14.56
CA GLY A 87 2.01 -17.49 -15.23
C GLY A 87 2.08 -16.44 -16.33
N ASP A 88 1.02 -16.37 -17.15
CA ASP A 88 0.87 -15.30 -18.13
C ASP A 88 0.60 -13.93 -17.45
N ALA A 89 0.43 -12.87 -18.24
CA ALA A 89 0.16 -11.54 -17.70
C ALA A 89 -1.14 -11.47 -16.88
N PHE A 90 -2.17 -12.24 -17.23
CA PHE A 90 -3.43 -12.27 -16.48
C PHE A 90 -3.27 -12.92 -15.12
N VAL A 91 -2.65 -14.11 -15.05
CA VAL A 91 -2.42 -14.81 -13.79
C VAL A 91 -1.59 -13.97 -12.81
N ARG A 92 -0.55 -13.29 -13.31
CA ARG A 92 0.27 -12.38 -12.49
C ARG A 92 -0.52 -11.15 -12.04
N PHE A 93 -1.39 -10.59 -12.89
CA PHE A 93 -2.24 -9.46 -12.55
C PHE A 93 -3.33 -9.83 -11.52
N ASP A 94 -3.97 -11.00 -11.68
CA ASP A 94 -4.94 -11.54 -10.73
C ASP A 94 -4.33 -11.73 -9.33
N ARG A 95 -3.13 -12.34 -9.27
CA ARG A 95 -2.36 -12.49 -8.04
C ARG A 95 -1.98 -11.15 -7.42
N TRP A 96 -1.55 -10.20 -8.25
CA TRP A 96 -1.21 -8.86 -7.80
C TRP A 96 -2.42 -8.14 -7.20
N LEU A 97 -3.58 -8.20 -7.85
CA LEU A 97 -4.83 -7.62 -7.31
C LEU A 97 -5.18 -8.22 -5.94
N ASP A 98 -5.08 -9.54 -5.78
CA ASP A 98 -5.32 -10.18 -4.49
C ASP A 98 -4.36 -9.67 -3.42
N ALA A 99 -3.06 -9.60 -3.74
CA ALA A 99 -2.05 -9.10 -2.82
C ALA A 99 -2.30 -7.64 -2.42
N MET A 100 -2.70 -6.76 -3.35
CA MET A 100 -3.00 -5.35 -3.05
C MET A 100 -4.22 -5.23 -2.13
N ILE A 101 -5.29 -5.97 -2.39
CA ILE A 101 -6.52 -5.93 -1.59
C ILE A 101 -6.26 -6.47 -0.18
N GLU A 102 -5.53 -7.58 -0.04
CA GLU A 102 -5.14 -8.11 1.27
C GLU A 102 -4.31 -7.11 2.06
N THR A 103 -3.33 -6.50 1.41
CA THR A 103 -2.42 -5.54 2.04
C THR A 103 -3.14 -4.30 2.57
N LEU A 104 -4.12 -3.80 1.81
CA LEU A 104 -4.97 -2.68 2.22
C LEU A 104 -5.93 -3.08 3.35
N ALA A 105 -6.40 -4.33 3.36
CA ALA A 105 -7.29 -4.86 4.39
C ALA A 105 -6.58 -5.15 5.73
N GLU A 106 -5.26 -5.38 5.73
CA GLU A 106 -4.49 -5.69 6.95
C GLU A 106 -4.50 -4.58 8.01
N ARG A 107 -4.50 -3.31 7.58
CA ARG A 107 -4.48 -2.16 8.49
C ARG A 107 -5.28 -0.98 7.92
N PRO A 108 -6.37 -0.55 8.58
CA PRO A 108 -7.19 0.59 8.13
C PRO A 108 -6.42 1.91 7.97
N SER A 109 -5.35 2.11 8.74
CA SER A 109 -4.50 3.31 8.67
C SER A 109 -3.84 3.49 7.32
N ARG A 110 -3.41 2.39 6.67
CA ARG A 110 -2.63 2.43 5.43
C ARG A 110 -3.39 3.09 4.29
N ALA A 111 -4.61 2.61 4.02
CA ALA A 111 -5.42 3.14 2.91
C ALA A 111 -5.76 4.62 3.12
N ARG A 112 -6.06 5.02 4.36
CA ARG A 112 -6.34 6.44 4.70
C ARG A 112 -5.12 7.32 4.51
N LEU A 113 -3.95 6.88 4.97
CA LEU A 113 -2.72 7.64 4.82
C LEU A 113 -2.34 7.79 3.34
N LEU A 114 -2.43 6.71 2.56
CA LEU A 114 -2.21 6.77 1.11
C LEU A 114 -3.19 7.72 0.43
N LEU A 115 -4.49 7.63 0.73
CA LEU A 115 -5.48 8.54 0.14
C LEU A 115 -5.19 10.00 0.48
N ARG A 116 -4.82 10.30 1.73
CA ARG A 116 -4.44 11.66 2.15
C ARG A 116 -3.20 12.16 1.42
N SER A 117 -2.18 11.31 1.27
CA SER A 117 -0.96 11.66 0.54
C SER A 117 -1.26 12.15 -0.87
N LEU A 118 -2.25 11.55 -1.57
CA LEU A 118 -2.63 11.96 -2.93
C LEU A 118 -3.19 13.40 -3.04
N PHE A 119 -3.54 14.03 -1.91
CA PHE A 119 -4.11 15.39 -1.88
C PHE A 119 -3.29 16.37 -1.04
N GLU A 120 -2.27 15.90 -0.32
CA GLU A 120 -1.44 16.71 0.59
C GLU A 120 -0.06 17.04 -0.03
N ASP A 121 0.18 16.70 -1.31
CA ASP A 121 1.48 16.78 -2.00
C ASP A 121 2.14 18.18 -2.00
N ASP A 122 1.36 19.28 -2.03
CA ASP A 122 1.93 20.63 -2.03
C ASP A 122 2.71 20.97 -0.74
N ASP A 123 2.42 20.30 0.37
CA ASP A 123 3.08 20.49 1.68
C ASP A 123 4.23 19.50 1.93
N LEU A 124 4.41 18.50 1.04
CA LEU A 124 5.33 17.37 1.22
C LEU A 124 6.50 17.37 0.23
N ALA A 125 6.56 18.35 -0.68
CA ALA A 125 7.67 18.54 -1.60
C ALA A 125 8.87 19.18 -0.88
N GLY A 126 9.91 18.39 -0.64
CA GLY A 126 11.18 18.87 -0.10
C GLY A 126 12.36 17.99 -0.53
N GLU A 127 13.48 18.15 0.16
CA GLU A 127 14.78 17.59 -0.26
C GLU A 127 15.29 16.45 0.62
N SER A 128 14.50 15.99 1.60
CA SER A 128 14.93 14.92 2.51
C SER A 128 15.13 13.58 1.77
N ALA A 129 15.89 12.67 2.38
CA ALA A 129 16.13 11.36 1.78
C ALA A 129 14.84 10.54 1.74
N GLU A 130 14.02 10.66 2.78
CA GLU A 130 12.73 10.00 2.95
C GLU A 130 11.74 10.39 1.84
N GLU A 131 11.64 11.68 1.54
CA GLU A 131 10.75 12.20 0.49
C GLU A 131 11.20 11.73 -0.90
N LYS A 132 12.51 11.80 -1.18
CA LYS A 132 13.08 11.29 -2.44
C LYS A 132 12.87 9.78 -2.60
N GLU A 133 12.99 9.01 -1.53
CA GLU A 133 12.75 7.57 -1.57
C GLU A 133 11.27 7.27 -1.85
N VAL A 134 10.33 8.01 -1.23
CA VAL A 134 8.89 7.87 -1.51
C VAL A 134 8.60 8.07 -3.00
N ASP A 135 9.11 9.16 -3.58
CA ASP A 135 8.93 9.45 -5.01
C ASP A 135 9.48 8.31 -5.88
N GLN A 136 10.68 7.83 -5.57
CA GLN A 136 11.30 6.72 -6.32
C GLN A 136 10.50 5.42 -6.18
N ILE A 137 9.98 5.08 -5.00
CA ILE A 137 9.14 3.89 -4.80
C ILE A 137 7.88 3.98 -5.66
N ILE A 138 7.21 5.14 -5.69
CA ILE A 138 6.00 5.35 -6.49
C ILE A 138 6.30 5.13 -7.98
N HIS A 139 7.40 5.71 -8.47
CA HIS A 139 7.85 5.52 -9.85
C HIS A 139 8.11 4.04 -10.17
N ARG A 140 8.78 3.30 -9.27
CA ARG A 140 9.07 1.87 -9.46
C ARG A 140 7.80 1.01 -9.44
N LEU A 141 6.84 1.32 -8.56
CA LEU A 141 5.53 0.66 -8.50
C LEU A 141 4.76 0.85 -9.82
N PHE A 142 4.61 2.08 -10.28
CA PHE A 142 3.88 2.38 -11.52
C PHE A 142 4.55 1.77 -12.74
N ALA A 143 5.89 1.84 -12.81
CA ALA A 143 6.64 1.20 -13.88
C ALA A 143 6.44 -0.32 -13.90
N SER A 144 6.39 -0.97 -12.73
CA SER A 144 6.24 -2.44 -12.63
C SER A 144 4.86 -2.90 -13.10
N VAL A 145 3.79 -2.27 -12.62
CA VAL A 145 2.42 -2.60 -13.06
C VAL A 145 2.20 -2.20 -14.52
N GLY A 146 2.73 -1.05 -14.94
CA GLY A 146 2.66 -0.58 -16.33
C GLY A 146 3.34 -1.52 -17.32
N ARG A 147 4.49 -2.12 -16.95
CA ARG A 147 5.15 -3.15 -17.77
C ARG A 147 4.28 -4.39 -17.93
N LEU A 148 3.66 -4.88 -16.86
CA LEU A 148 2.76 -6.04 -16.92
C LEU A 148 1.54 -5.78 -17.81
N LEU A 149 0.91 -4.61 -17.66
CA LEU A 149 -0.24 -4.24 -18.48
C LEU A 149 0.13 -4.19 -19.97
N ARG A 150 1.29 -3.60 -20.30
CA ARG A 150 1.81 -3.57 -21.66
C ARG A 150 2.06 -4.98 -22.20
N GLU A 151 2.73 -5.82 -21.41
CA GLU A 151 3.00 -7.22 -21.77
C GLU A 151 1.70 -7.99 -22.08
N GLY A 152 0.69 -7.86 -21.22
CA GLY A 152 -0.61 -8.53 -21.44
C GLY A 152 -1.38 -7.99 -22.65
N MET A 153 -1.22 -6.70 -22.99
CA MET A 153 -1.76 -6.12 -24.23
C MET A 153 -1.05 -6.66 -25.47
N GLU A 154 0.28 -6.79 -25.43
CA GLU A 154 1.09 -7.35 -26.52
C GLU A 154 0.79 -8.84 -26.75
N GLN A 155 0.53 -9.59 -25.68
CA GLN A 155 0.10 -10.99 -25.73
C GLN A 155 -1.37 -11.17 -26.16
N GLY A 156 -2.13 -10.08 -26.27
CA GLY A 156 -3.56 -10.11 -26.61
C GLY A 156 -4.46 -10.65 -25.49
N VAL A 157 -3.95 -10.73 -24.25
CA VAL A 157 -4.70 -11.14 -23.06
C VAL A 157 -5.56 -9.96 -22.55
N PHE A 158 -5.01 -8.75 -22.60
CA PHE A 158 -5.70 -7.51 -22.25
C PHE A 158 -6.07 -6.70 -23.51
N ARG A 159 -7.20 -5.99 -23.44
CA ARG A 159 -7.59 -5.00 -24.46
C ARG A 159 -6.61 -3.85 -24.48
N LEU A 160 -6.40 -3.26 -25.66
CA LEU A 160 -5.65 -2.01 -25.79
C LEU A 160 -6.37 -0.89 -25.04
N ALA A 161 -5.67 -0.27 -24.11
CA ALA A 161 -6.18 0.84 -23.30
C ALA A 161 -5.02 1.74 -22.85
N SER A 162 -5.35 2.95 -22.39
CA SER A 162 -4.35 3.85 -21.82
C SER A 162 -3.89 3.35 -20.45
N ILE A 163 -2.63 2.91 -20.36
CA ILE A 163 -2.02 2.44 -19.11
C ILE A 163 -2.11 3.50 -18.00
N PRO A 164 -1.79 4.80 -18.21
CA PRO A 164 -1.95 5.81 -17.17
C PRO A 164 -3.37 5.90 -16.60
N HIS A 165 -4.41 5.89 -17.46
CA HIS A 165 -5.79 5.93 -16.99
C HIS A 165 -6.23 4.64 -16.28
N MET A 166 -5.69 3.49 -16.68
CA MET A 166 -5.91 2.23 -15.97
C MET A 166 -5.29 2.27 -14.57
N LEU A 167 -4.04 2.72 -14.45
CA LEU A 167 -3.36 2.87 -13.15
C LEU A 167 -4.13 3.84 -12.24
N GLN A 168 -4.54 5.00 -12.76
CA GLN A 168 -5.36 5.96 -12.03
C GLN A 168 -6.67 5.33 -11.54
N SER A 169 -7.35 4.56 -12.40
CA SER A 169 -8.59 3.87 -12.05
C SER A 169 -8.39 2.78 -11.00
N LEU A 170 -7.29 2.02 -11.08
CA LEU A 170 -6.92 0.99 -10.10
C LEU A 170 -6.65 1.59 -8.72
N ILE A 171 -5.92 2.72 -8.65
CA ILE A 171 -5.67 3.42 -7.39
C ILE A 171 -7.00 3.79 -6.72
N GLY A 172 -7.89 4.44 -7.46
CA GLY A 172 -9.22 4.80 -6.95
C GLY A 172 -10.02 3.57 -6.51
N LEU A 173 -10.06 2.51 -7.33
CA LEU A 173 -10.83 1.30 -7.04
C LEU A 173 -10.32 0.55 -5.80
N LEU A 174 -9.00 0.52 -5.58
CA LEU A 174 -8.38 -0.23 -4.50
C LEU A 174 -8.31 0.60 -3.21
N VAL A 175 -7.72 1.80 -3.27
CA VAL A 175 -7.41 2.60 -2.07
C VAL A 175 -8.67 3.20 -1.45
N TYR A 176 -9.56 3.79 -2.26
CA TYR A 176 -10.73 4.49 -1.74
C TYR A 176 -11.64 3.57 -0.90
N HIS A 177 -11.82 2.32 -1.35
CA HIS A 177 -12.68 1.36 -0.64
C HIS A 177 -12.30 1.25 0.83
N PHE A 178 -11.03 0.99 1.14
CA PHE A 178 -10.54 0.83 2.50
C PHE A 178 -10.31 2.17 3.22
N ALA A 179 -10.12 3.26 2.48
CA ALA A 179 -9.96 4.59 3.07
C ALA A 179 -11.31 5.23 3.49
N SER A 180 -12.41 4.84 2.85
CA SER A 180 -13.73 5.49 2.99
C SER A 180 -14.35 5.45 4.39
N GLY A 181 -13.85 4.59 5.29
CA GLY A 181 -14.26 4.55 6.69
C GLY A 181 -15.76 4.34 6.87
N GLU A 182 -16.36 5.08 7.81
CA GLU A 182 -17.78 4.96 8.16
C GLU A 182 -18.71 5.16 6.97
N PHE A 183 -18.34 6.03 6.02
CA PHE A 183 -19.12 6.22 4.79
C PHE A 183 -19.24 4.91 3.99
N GLY A 184 -18.11 4.20 3.78
CA GLY A 184 -18.11 2.93 3.08
C GLY A 184 -18.84 1.83 3.84
N GLU A 185 -18.67 1.77 5.16
CA GLU A 185 -19.35 0.79 6.02
C GLU A 185 -20.87 1.00 6.03
N THR A 186 -21.32 2.26 6.05
CA THR A 186 -22.73 2.63 5.95
C THR A 186 -23.31 2.27 4.59
N LEU A 187 -22.59 2.62 3.51
CA LEU A 187 -23.02 2.36 2.14
C LEU A 187 -23.18 0.86 1.87
N LEU A 188 -22.23 0.04 2.35
CA LEU A 188 -22.22 -1.41 2.12
C LEU A 188 -22.95 -2.19 3.22
N ARG A 189 -23.37 -1.53 4.30
CA ARG A 189 -24.03 -2.12 5.48
C ARG A 189 -23.24 -3.27 6.11
N GLN A 190 -21.91 -3.17 6.10
CA GLN A 190 -21.00 -4.17 6.66
C GLN A 190 -19.64 -3.53 6.91
N SER A 191 -18.82 -4.14 7.77
CA SER A 191 -17.43 -3.70 7.91
C SER A 191 -16.64 -3.94 6.63
N LEU A 192 -15.79 -2.99 6.26
CA LEU A 192 -14.89 -3.08 5.10
C LEU A 192 -13.76 -4.09 5.32
N PHE A 193 -13.42 -4.38 6.57
CA PHE A 193 -12.23 -5.14 6.95
C PHE A 193 -12.54 -6.57 7.42
N ALA A 194 -13.82 -6.93 7.55
CA ALA A 194 -14.21 -8.30 7.91
C ALA A 194 -13.75 -9.29 6.82
N PRO A 195 -13.22 -10.48 7.16
CA PRO A 195 -12.69 -11.43 6.16
C PRO A 195 -13.66 -11.77 5.03
N ALA A 196 -14.95 -11.94 5.34
CA ALA A 196 -16.00 -12.19 4.35
C ALA A 196 -16.23 -10.99 3.42
N ALA A 197 -16.16 -9.77 3.95
CA ALA A 197 -16.31 -8.54 3.17
C ALA A 197 -15.09 -8.31 2.25
N VAL A 198 -13.88 -8.58 2.74
CA VAL A 198 -12.64 -8.53 1.93
C VAL A 198 -12.69 -9.55 0.80
N LYS A 199 -13.13 -10.78 1.08
CA LYS A 199 -13.33 -11.81 0.06
C LYS A 199 -14.32 -11.34 -1.01
N LYS A 200 -15.49 -10.85 -0.59
CA LYS A 200 -16.48 -10.29 -1.52
C LYS A 200 -15.93 -9.12 -2.31
N ARG A 201 -15.12 -8.25 -1.69
CA ARG A 201 -14.50 -7.11 -2.38
C ARG A 201 -13.59 -7.58 -3.53
N LYS A 202 -12.79 -8.63 -3.32
CA LYS A 202 -11.97 -9.24 -4.37
C LYS A 202 -12.84 -9.70 -5.54
N GLU A 203 -13.91 -10.44 -5.26
CA GLU A 203 -14.82 -10.96 -6.28
C GLU A 203 -15.43 -9.82 -7.11
N GLU A 204 -15.94 -8.77 -6.48
CA GLU A 204 -16.56 -7.62 -7.15
C GLU A 204 -15.56 -6.80 -7.98
N VAL A 205 -14.35 -6.55 -7.44
CA VAL A 205 -13.30 -5.83 -8.16
C VAL A 205 -12.85 -6.62 -9.39
N LYS A 206 -12.62 -7.92 -9.24
CA LYS A 206 -12.23 -8.81 -10.33
C LYS A 206 -13.30 -8.89 -11.41
N LEU A 207 -14.56 -9.02 -11.02
CA LEU A 207 -15.68 -9.03 -11.96
C LEU A 207 -15.71 -7.76 -12.83
N LEU A 208 -15.62 -6.59 -12.20
CA LEU A 208 -15.63 -5.30 -12.90
C LEU A 208 -14.42 -5.15 -13.84
N LEU A 209 -13.22 -5.44 -13.33
CA LEU A 209 -11.99 -5.28 -14.11
C LEU A 209 -11.92 -6.27 -15.26
N TYR A 210 -12.27 -7.54 -15.05
CA TYR A 210 -12.11 -8.58 -16.08
C TYR A 210 -13.11 -8.40 -17.22
N ALA A 211 -14.34 -7.99 -16.93
CA ALA A 211 -15.31 -7.64 -17.97
C ALA A 211 -14.82 -6.49 -18.86
N GLY A 212 -14.14 -5.49 -18.27
CA GLY A 212 -13.62 -4.33 -18.97
C GLY A 212 -12.29 -4.55 -19.69
N MET A 213 -11.39 -5.34 -19.10
CA MET A 213 -9.97 -5.42 -19.49
C MET A 213 -9.64 -6.63 -20.37
N LEU A 214 -10.33 -7.76 -20.22
CA LEU A 214 -9.97 -8.96 -20.99
C LEU A 214 -10.34 -8.82 -22.46
N ALA A 215 -9.40 -9.16 -23.35
CA ALA A 215 -9.69 -9.24 -24.78
C ALA A 215 -10.83 -10.23 -25.03
N GLN A 216 -11.80 -9.88 -25.89
CA GLN A 216 -12.80 -10.87 -26.30
C GLN A 216 -12.11 -11.93 -27.16
N PRO A 217 -12.53 -13.21 -27.10
CA PRO A 217 -12.07 -14.20 -28.05
C PRO A 217 -12.40 -13.68 -29.45
N LYS A 218 -11.38 -13.61 -30.34
CA LYS A 218 -11.62 -13.32 -31.76
C LYS A 218 -12.63 -14.37 -32.25
N SER A 219 -13.82 -13.94 -32.64
CA SER A 219 -14.71 -14.79 -33.43
C SER A 219 -13.92 -15.25 -34.65
N LEU A 220 -13.71 -16.56 -34.78
CA LEU A 220 -13.14 -17.14 -35.99
C LEU A 220 -13.93 -16.60 -37.19
N PRO A 221 -13.27 -16.18 -38.28
CA PRO A 221 -13.98 -15.77 -39.49
C PRO A 221 -14.89 -16.92 -39.90
N GLN A 222 -16.20 -16.66 -39.96
CA GLN A 222 -17.12 -17.56 -40.62
C GLN A 222 -16.71 -17.58 -42.09
N SER A 223 -16.28 -18.75 -42.52
CA SER A 223 -15.92 -19.12 -43.90
C SER A 223 -17.04 -18.81 -44.88
#